data_AF-A0A3Q0DH46-F1
#
_entry.id   AF-A0A3Q0DH46-F1
#
_cell.length_a   1.000
_cell.length_b   1.000
_cell.length_c   1.000
_cell.angle_alpha   90.00
_cell.angle_beta   90.00
_cell.angle_gamma   90.00
#
_symmetry.space_group_name_H-M   'P 1'
#
loop_
_entity.id
_entity.type
_entity.pdbx_description
1 polymer ?
#
loop_
_entity_poly.entity_id
_entity_poly.type
_entity_poly.pdbx_seq_one_letter_code
_entity_poly.pdbx_strand_id
1 'polypeptide(L)'
;MTGLCPSSTSVVCQNRKDYQAPLDTFWLAHSPSSIFASGRTYHRGLLDEKELGPGAGAPSPSFSGPALRRQEPEQSPASEPQELGPLSGDTVVTAPLCGSVEAEQSQKDITRLLQQHEEERQKWEQQVQEERKMEIRERLEEQRSSLEGAHEAALQVLRASYEQEKEALTHSFQENKDALQETIAGLTSQLEAFQAKMQRVEESSLGQDYKKHILEYGRPGPFWEQELESLHFVIEMKNERIRELDKRLVLMGTLREENLALEDKVTTLQQENEDLQARGQNQAALSRQLSEDLLLTREALEKEAQQRRQLQQEKEELLYRVLGASTSPAFPLASVTPTEVSFLTT
;
A
#
# COMPACT_ATOMS: atom_id res chain seq x y z
N MET A 1 -28.83 108.08 -4.65
CA MET A 1 -27.40 108.43 -4.61
C MET A 1 -26.62 107.22 -4.13
N THR A 2 -25.61 106.92 -4.91
CA THR A 2 -24.55 105.92 -4.75
C THR A 2 -23.91 105.87 -3.37
N GLY A 3 -23.54 104.65 -2.96
CA GLY A 3 -22.25 104.40 -2.31
C GLY A 3 -22.30 104.09 -0.82
N LEU A 4 -21.89 102.88 -0.43
CA LEU A 4 -20.53 102.58 0.06
C LEU A 4 -20.55 101.31 0.95
N CYS A 5 -20.04 100.21 0.39
CA CYS A 5 -19.09 99.34 1.09
C CYS A 5 -17.73 100.08 1.12
N PRO A 6 -16.73 99.76 1.99
CA PRO A 6 -16.39 98.40 2.41
C PRO A 6 -15.83 98.24 3.84
N SER A 7 -15.68 96.98 4.28
CA SER A 7 -14.49 96.58 5.05
C SER A 7 -14.37 95.06 5.11
N SER A 8 -13.44 94.54 4.31
CA SER A 8 -12.85 93.21 4.44
C SER A 8 -12.09 93.09 5.76
N THR A 9 -12.24 91.97 6.45
CA THR A 9 -11.18 91.46 7.34
C THR A 9 -11.10 89.96 7.15
N SER A 10 -10.11 89.56 6.37
CA SER A 10 -9.64 88.18 6.25
C SER A 10 -8.89 87.85 7.53
N VAL A 11 -9.40 86.88 8.30
CA VAL A 11 -8.64 86.25 9.38
C VAL A 11 -8.17 84.90 8.87
N VAL A 12 -6.85 84.84 8.69
CA VAL A 12 -6.04 83.67 8.42
C VAL A 12 -6.13 82.70 9.60
N CYS A 13 -6.56 81.48 9.37
CA CYS A 13 -6.33 80.35 10.28
C CYS A 13 -5.36 79.38 9.61
N GLN A 14 -4.06 79.65 9.80
CA GLN A 14 -3.00 78.67 9.68
C GLN A 14 -2.91 77.86 10.98
N ASN A 15 -2.55 76.58 10.85
CA ASN A 15 -1.98 75.66 11.85
C ASN A 15 -2.94 74.81 12.71
N ARG A 16 -3.04 73.52 12.35
CA ARG A 16 -2.74 72.41 13.28
C ARG A 16 -2.41 71.12 12.53
N LYS A 17 -1.18 71.03 12.04
CA LYS A 17 -0.43 69.76 12.05
C LYS A 17 0.12 69.60 13.47
N ASP A 18 0.44 68.36 13.83
CA ASP A 18 1.03 67.91 15.10
C ASP A 18 0.03 67.42 16.15
N TYR A 19 -0.43 66.18 15.97
CA TYR A 19 -0.70 65.29 17.09
C TYR A 19 0.07 63.99 16.89
N GLN A 20 1.25 63.95 17.49
CA GLN A 20 2.08 62.78 17.62
C GLN A 20 2.56 62.72 19.07
N ALA A 21 1.95 61.81 19.85
CA ALA A 21 2.47 61.17 21.08
C ALA A 21 1.34 60.39 21.80
N PRO A 22 1.64 59.41 22.67
CA PRO A 22 2.73 58.43 22.63
C PRO A 22 2.22 56.97 22.79
N LEU A 23 3.13 56.03 22.55
CA LEU A 23 3.04 54.62 22.92
C LEU A 23 2.99 54.42 24.45
N ASP A 24 2.44 53.26 24.82
CA ASP A 24 2.56 52.53 26.08
C ASP A 24 1.89 53.10 27.35
N THR A 25 0.79 52.46 27.73
CA THR A 25 0.64 51.81 29.05
C THR A 25 -0.69 51.04 29.10
N PHE A 26 -0.70 49.93 29.86
CA PHE A 26 -1.82 49.01 30.14
C PHE A 26 -2.12 47.92 29.11
N TRP A 27 -1.46 46.76 29.26
CA TRP A 27 -2.05 45.50 29.75
C TRP A 27 -0.96 44.41 29.80
N LEU A 28 -0.22 44.38 30.91
CA LEU A 28 0.57 43.23 31.36
C LEU A 28 -0.14 42.68 32.60
N ALA A 29 -0.96 41.64 32.44
CA ALA A 29 -1.32 40.77 33.55
C ALA A 29 -1.97 39.47 33.04
N HIS A 30 -1.42 38.35 33.54
CA HIS A 30 -1.98 37.00 33.58
C HIS A 30 -1.68 36.04 32.42
N SER A 31 -0.49 35.44 32.49
CA SER A 31 -0.40 33.97 32.47
C SER A 31 -0.69 33.41 33.87
N PRO A 32 -1.36 32.26 33.95
CA PRO A 32 -0.95 31.24 34.91
C PRO A 32 -0.76 29.89 34.21
N SER A 33 0.47 29.40 34.27
CA SER A 33 0.82 27.99 34.17
C SER A 33 0.21 27.23 35.34
N SER A 34 -0.46 26.10 35.09
CA SER A 34 -0.54 24.98 36.04
C SER A 34 -1.14 23.74 35.38
N ILE A 35 -0.25 22.77 35.10
CA ILE A 35 -0.29 21.40 35.64
C ILE A 35 -1.66 20.71 35.65
N PHE A 36 -1.84 19.72 34.78
CA PHE A 36 -2.54 18.49 35.14
C PHE A 36 -1.83 17.27 34.54
N ALA A 37 -1.15 16.53 35.41
CA ALA A 37 -0.76 15.16 35.17
C ALA A 37 -2.00 14.26 35.33
N SER A 38 -2.22 13.34 34.39
CA SER A 38 -2.97 12.11 34.69
C SER A 38 -2.50 11.02 33.75
N GLY A 39 -1.80 10.05 34.32
CA GLY A 39 -1.31 8.89 33.61
C GLY A 39 -2.44 7.94 33.23
N ARG A 40 -2.18 7.14 32.19
CA ARG A 40 -2.76 5.80 32.08
C ARG A 40 -1.83 4.88 31.32
N THR A 41 -1.50 3.80 32.02
CA THR A 41 -0.63 2.68 31.66
C THR A 41 -1.36 1.62 30.83
N TYR A 42 -0.63 1.09 29.83
CA TYR A 42 -0.60 -0.24 29.20
C TYR A 42 -1.89 -1.03 28.91
N HIS A 43 -2.05 -1.50 27.66
CA HIS A 43 -1.97 -2.94 27.37
C HIS A 43 -1.56 -3.24 25.91
N ARG A 44 -0.75 -4.30 25.81
CA ARG A 44 -0.01 -4.88 24.69
C ARG A 44 -0.79 -6.08 24.10
N GLY A 45 -0.76 -6.24 22.78
CA GLY A 45 -1.00 -7.48 22.02
C GLY A 45 -0.69 -7.16 20.56
N LEU A 46 0.49 -7.45 20.01
CA LEU A 46 1.03 -8.76 19.59
C LEU A 46 0.06 -9.52 18.67
N LEU A 47 0.32 -9.48 17.35
CA LEU A 47 0.36 -10.64 16.44
C LEU A 47 0.90 -10.20 15.06
N ASP A 48 2.06 -10.75 14.77
CA ASP A 48 2.58 -11.35 13.53
C ASP A 48 2.66 -10.62 12.18
N GLU A 49 3.93 -10.52 11.79
CA GLU A 49 4.53 -10.56 10.46
C GLU A 49 3.76 -11.32 9.37
N LYS A 50 3.74 -10.72 8.17
CA LYS A 50 4.29 -11.38 6.96
C LYS A 50 4.50 -10.39 5.80
N GLU A 51 5.79 -10.26 5.44
CA GLU A 51 6.37 -10.31 4.09
C GLU A 51 5.67 -9.52 2.96
N LEU A 52 6.24 -8.40 2.50
CA LEU A 52 7.26 -8.26 1.43
C LEU A 52 6.70 -8.31 0.00
N GLY A 53 6.81 -7.16 -0.67
CA GLY A 53 6.71 -7.04 -2.13
C GLY A 53 6.73 -5.58 -2.61
N PRO A 54 7.85 -5.08 -3.18
CA PRO A 54 7.89 -3.83 -3.91
C PRO A 54 7.83 -4.06 -5.44
N GLY A 55 7.47 -3.00 -6.17
CA GLY A 55 7.94 -2.80 -7.54
C GLY A 55 6.89 -2.96 -8.64
N ALA A 56 6.12 -1.91 -8.87
CA ALA A 56 5.40 -1.72 -10.11
C ALA A 56 6.37 -1.26 -11.21
N GLY A 57 6.58 -2.09 -12.23
CA GLY A 57 7.26 -1.77 -13.47
C GLY A 57 6.52 -2.42 -14.63
N ALA A 58 5.93 -1.61 -15.50
CA ALA A 58 5.18 -2.03 -16.67
C ALA A 58 6.05 -2.76 -17.71
N PRO A 59 5.44 -3.59 -18.57
CA PRO A 59 5.94 -3.69 -19.94
C PRO A 59 4.84 -3.53 -21.01
N SER A 60 5.27 -2.92 -22.11
CA SER A 60 4.59 -2.73 -23.39
C SER A 60 4.28 -4.06 -24.12
N PRO A 61 3.31 -4.11 -25.05
CA PRO A 61 3.05 -5.30 -25.85
C PRO A 61 3.90 -5.27 -27.14
N SER A 62 4.79 -6.24 -27.30
CA SER A 62 5.42 -6.55 -28.59
C SER A 62 4.77 -7.80 -29.19
N PHE A 63 4.06 -7.60 -30.29
CA PHE A 63 3.66 -8.67 -31.19
C PHE A 63 4.91 -9.28 -31.84
N SER A 64 5.15 -10.56 -31.60
CA SER A 64 5.95 -11.40 -32.50
C SER A 64 5.39 -12.83 -32.47
N GLY A 65 4.81 -13.25 -33.59
CA GLY A 65 4.37 -14.63 -33.80
C GLY A 65 5.58 -15.54 -34.08
N PRO A 66 5.51 -16.86 -33.79
CA PRO A 66 6.68 -17.71 -33.86
C PRO A 66 6.99 -18.12 -35.30
N ALA A 67 8.26 -17.97 -35.65
CA ALA A 67 8.90 -18.59 -36.79
C ALA A 67 9.12 -20.10 -36.54
N LEU A 68 8.97 -20.86 -37.62
CA LEU A 68 9.37 -22.23 -37.85
C LEU A 68 10.62 -22.69 -37.05
N ARG A 69 10.49 -23.83 -36.37
CA ARG A 69 11.63 -24.69 -36.07
C ARG A 69 11.28 -26.15 -36.33
N ARG A 70 12.00 -26.73 -37.29
CA ARG A 70 12.11 -28.18 -37.50
C ARG A 70 12.60 -28.87 -36.23
N GLN A 71 12.04 -30.04 -35.94
CA GLN A 71 12.74 -31.13 -35.27
C GLN A 71 12.18 -32.48 -35.74
N GLU A 72 13.08 -33.28 -36.29
CA GLU A 72 13.09 -34.74 -36.38
C GLU A 72 14.50 -35.14 -35.88
N PRO A 73 14.82 -36.41 -35.55
CA PRO A 73 14.00 -37.61 -35.35
C PRO A 73 14.40 -38.43 -34.08
N GLU A 74 13.62 -39.43 -33.67
CA GLU A 74 14.05 -40.62 -32.89
C GLU A 74 12.99 -41.72 -33.15
N GLN A 75 13.27 -42.65 -34.05
CA GLN A 75 13.71 -44.04 -33.80
C GLN A 75 12.59 -45.06 -33.47
N SER A 76 12.64 -46.15 -34.23
CA SER A 76 11.75 -47.31 -34.35
C SER A 76 12.07 -48.42 -33.34
N PRO A 77 11.29 -49.53 -33.31
CA PRO A 77 11.72 -50.73 -34.03
C PRO A 77 10.54 -51.42 -34.77
N ALA A 78 10.68 -51.69 -36.07
CA ALA A 78 11.21 -52.94 -36.65
C ALA A 78 10.14 -54.02 -36.85
N SER A 79 9.89 -54.38 -38.11
CA SER A 79 9.74 -55.76 -38.58
C SER A 79 9.90 -55.78 -40.10
N GLU A 80 10.91 -56.50 -40.56
CA GLU A 80 11.30 -56.76 -41.94
C GLU A 80 10.25 -57.60 -42.69
N PRO A 81 10.32 -57.60 -44.03
CA PRO A 81 10.29 -58.87 -44.74
C PRO A 81 11.58 -59.05 -45.56
N GLN A 82 12.40 -60.01 -45.14
CA GLN A 82 13.46 -60.58 -45.97
C GLN A 82 12.84 -61.46 -47.08
N GLU A 83 13.44 -61.34 -48.26
CA GLU A 83 13.15 -62.09 -49.47
C GLU A 83 13.37 -63.60 -49.33
N LEU A 84 12.59 -64.38 -50.08
CA LEU A 84 13.05 -65.64 -50.67
C LEU A 84 12.42 -65.84 -52.06
N GLY A 85 13.25 -65.71 -53.11
CA GLY A 85 13.26 -66.67 -54.22
C GLY A 85 14.60 -67.44 -54.18
N PRO A 86 14.91 -68.38 -55.09
CA PRO A 86 14.14 -68.91 -56.22
C PRO A 86 14.16 -70.46 -56.29
N LEU A 87 13.53 -71.08 -57.30
CA LEU A 87 14.19 -71.98 -58.27
C LEU A 87 13.19 -72.70 -59.19
N SER A 88 13.51 -72.64 -60.48
CA SER A 88 12.93 -73.42 -61.57
C SER A 88 13.54 -74.83 -61.59
N GLY A 89 12.75 -75.82 -62.02
CA GLY A 89 13.17 -77.21 -62.21
C GLY A 89 12.00 -78.08 -62.66
N ASP A 90 11.78 -78.16 -63.97
CA ASP A 90 10.83 -79.08 -64.61
C ASP A 90 11.19 -80.56 -64.35
N THR A 91 10.18 -81.43 -64.20
CA THR A 91 9.91 -82.61 -65.08
C THR A 91 9.06 -83.70 -64.39
N VAL A 92 7.77 -83.72 -64.78
CA VAL A 92 6.95 -84.85 -65.26
C VAL A 92 6.60 -86.04 -64.32
N VAL A 93 5.32 -86.01 -63.92
CA VAL A 93 4.27 -87.07 -63.99
C VAL A 93 4.42 -88.35 -63.14
N THR A 94 3.49 -88.53 -62.20
CA THR A 94 2.42 -89.56 -62.29
C THR A 94 1.37 -89.33 -61.20
N ALA A 95 0.11 -89.19 -61.62
CA ALA A 95 -1.06 -89.00 -60.78
C ALA A 95 -1.34 -90.20 -59.86
N PRO A 96 -2.12 -89.98 -58.78
CA PRO A 96 -3.49 -90.50 -58.84
C PRO A 96 -4.52 -89.39 -58.57
N LEU A 97 -5.58 -89.42 -59.37
CA LEU A 97 -6.79 -88.63 -59.23
C LEU A 97 -7.40 -88.74 -57.82
N CYS A 98 -7.58 -87.61 -57.14
CA CYS A 98 -8.79 -87.27 -56.39
C CYS A 98 -8.72 -85.79 -55.93
N GLY A 99 -9.70 -84.95 -56.28
CA GLY A 99 -9.90 -83.62 -55.67
C GLY A 99 -9.82 -82.35 -56.55
N SER A 100 -9.96 -82.39 -57.89
CA SER A 100 -9.92 -81.13 -58.70
C SER A 100 -11.06 -80.16 -58.39
N VAL A 101 -12.16 -80.66 -57.82
CA VAL A 101 -13.28 -79.86 -57.36
C VAL A 101 -12.94 -79.15 -56.04
N GLU A 102 -12.10 -79.73 -55.18
CA GLU A 102 -11.77 -79.20 -53.85
C GLU A 102 -10.73 -78.08 -53.89
N ALA A 103 -9.75 -78.14 -54.81
CA ALA A 103 -8.75 -77.09 -54.99
C ALA A 103 -9.32 -75.81 -55.64
N GLU A 104 -10.17 -75.95 -56.67
CA GLU A 104 -10.89 -74.81 -57.25
C GLU A 104 -11.90 -74.20 -56.28
N GLN A 105 -12.54 -75.03 -55.44
CA GLN A 105 -13.43 -74.55 -54.38
C GLN A 105 -12.66 -73.78 -53.32
N SER A 106 -11.51 -74.31 -52.87
CA SER A 106 -10.61 -73.64 -51.93
C SER A 106 -10.12 -72.30 -52.46
N GLN A 107 -9.81 -72.20 -53.76
CA GLN A 107 -9.36 -70.95 -54.37
C GLN A 107 -10.49 -69.90 -54.47
N LYS A 108 -11.74 -70.33 -54.70
CA LYS A 108 -12.93 -69.47 -54.65
C LYS A 108 -13.25 -68.98 -53.24
N ASP A 109 -13.01 -69.80 -52.23
CA ASP A 109 -13.23 -69.44 -50.83
C ASP A 109 -12.17 -68.46 -50.33
N ILE A 110 -10.90 -68.63 -50.75
CA ILE A 110 -9.81 -67.67 -50.47
C ILE A 110 -10.11 -66.30 -51.09
N THR A 111 -10.55 -66.25 -52.35
CA THR A 111 -10.87 -64.95 -52.99
C THR A 111 -12.09 -64.29 -52.36
N ARG A 112 -13.11 -65.05 -51.96
CA ARG A 112 -14.26 -64.54 -51.19
C ARG A 112 -13.84 -63.97 -49.85
N LEU A 113 -12.98 -64.66 -49.11
CA LEU A 113 -12.45 -64.17 -47.82
C LEU A 113 -11.63 -62.89 -47.98
N LEU A 114 -10.78 -62.80 -49.00
CA LEU A 114 -10.02 -61.59 -49.30
C LEU A 114 -10.94 -60.42 -49.66
N GLN A 115 -11.96 -60.67 -50.47
CA GLN A 115 -12.94 -59.65 -50.87
C GLN A 115 -13.76 -59.17 -49.68
N GLN A 116 -14.19 -60.08 -48.80
CA GLN A 116 -14.87 -59.74 -47.54
C GLN A 116 -13.97 -58.90 -46.62
N HIS A 117 -12.72 -59.30 -46.44
CA HIS A 117 -11.76 -58.56 -45.62
C HIS A 117 -11.47 -57.16 -46.21
N GLU A 118 -11.39 -57.04 -47.53
CA GLU A 118 -11.19 -55.76 -48.21
C GLU A 118 -12.42 -54.84 -48.08
N GLU A 119 -13.63 -55.38 -48.18
CA GLU A 119 -14.88 -54.66 -47.90
C GLU A 119 -14.99 -54.22 -46.43
N GLU A 120 -14.61 -55.08 -45.49
CA GLU A 120 -14.56 -54.76 -44.06
C GLU A 120 -13.53 -53.68 -43.76
N ARG A 121 -12.34 -53.75 -44.37
CA ARG A 121 -11.32 -52.70 -44.27
C ARG A 121 -11.84 -51.36 -44.78
N GLN A 122 -12.52 -51.34 -45.93
CA GLN A 122 -13.11 -50.13 -46.49
C GLN A 122 -14.24 -49.57 -45.61
N LYS A 123 -15.10 -50.43 -45.05
CA LYS A 123 -16.15 -50.02 -44.11
C LYS A 123 -15.56 -49.42 -42.84
N TRP A 124 -14.52 -50.06 -42.28
CA TRP A 124 -13.83 -49.55 -41.09
C TRP A 124 -13.14 -48.22 -41.37
N GLU A 125 -12.48 -48.09 -42.52
CA GLU A 125 -11.83 -46.84 -42.92
C GLU A 125 -12.83 -45.70 -43.16
N GLN A 126 -13.99 -45.99 -43.76
CA GLN A 126 -15.10 -45.04 -43.88
C GLN A 126 -15.65 -44.64 -42.50
N GLN A 127 -15.81 -45.61 -41.60
CA GLN A 127 -16.29 -45.35 -40.24
C GLN A 127 -15.32 -44.44 -39.48
N VAL A 128 -14.02 -44.74 -39.50
CA VAL A 128 -12.99 -43.89 -38.84
C VAL A 128 -12.91 -42.50 -39.48
N GLN A 129 -13.05 -42.40 -40.80
CA GLN A 129 -13.11 -41.11 -41.48
C GLN A 129 -14.34 -40.29 -41.02
N GLU A 130 -15.50 -40.92 -40.87
CA GLU A 130 -16.71 -40.23 -40.44
C GLU A 130 -16.68 -39.86 -38.96
N GLU A 131 -16.14 -40.73 -38.10
CA GLU A 131 -15.86 -40.45 -36.69
C GLU A 131 -14.92 -39.24 -36.56
N ARG A 132 -13.79 -39.21 -37.28
CA ARG A 132 -12.88 -38.05 -37.29
C ARG A 132 -13.55 -36.75 -37.75
N LYS A 133 -14.42 -36.81 -38.77
CA LYS A 133 -15.18 -35.63 -39.21
C LYS A 133 -16.18 -35.18 -38.15
N MET A 134 -16.84 -36.11 -37.45
CA MET A 134 -17.73 -35.79 -36.33
C MET A 134 -16.96 -35.11 -35.20
N GLU A 135 -15.82 -35.66 -34.79
CA GLU A 135 -14.96 -35.06 -33.75
C GLU A 135 -14.51 -33.65 -34.11
N ILE A 136 -14.10 -33.42 -35.37
CA ILE A 136 -13.71 -32.08 -35.84
C ILE A 136 -14.92 -31.12 -35.82
N ARG A 137 -16.11 -31.58 -36.24
CA ARG A 137 -17.33 -30.78 -36.20
C ARG A 137 -17.72 -30.40 -34.77
N GLU A 138 -17.70 -31.36 -33.85
CA GLU A 138 -17.98 -31.13 -32.43
C GLU A 138 -17.00 -30.14 -31.83
N ARG A 139 -15.69 -30.31 -32.09
CA ARG A 139 -14.67 -29.38 -31.60
C ARG A 139 -14.84 -27.96 -32.15
N LEU A 140 -15.24 -27.81 -33.41
CA LEU A 140 -15.51 -26.51 -34.01
C LEU A 140 -16.76 -25.86 -33.40
N GLU A 141 -17.81 -26.63 -33.12
CA GLU A 141 -19.03 -26.12 -32.48
C GLU A 141 -18.77 -25.73 -31.01
N GLU A 142 -17.97 -26.50 -30.29
CA GLU A 142 -17.50 -26.14 -28.94
C GLU A 142 -16.70 -24.83 -28.95
N GLN A 143 -15.75 -24.70 -29.88
CA GLN A 143 -14.97 -23.47 -30.05
C GLN A 143 -15.89 -22.28 -30.37
N ARG A 144 -16.83 -22.46 -31.30
CA ARG A 144 -17.81 -21.45 -31.67
C ARG A 144 -18.67 -21.03 -30.48
N SER A 145 -19.23 -21.99 -29.76
CA SER A 145 -20.05 -21.75 -28.57
C SER A 145 -19.26 -21.03 -27.47
N SER A 146 -17.98 -21.40 -27.28
CA SER A 146 -17.10 -20.74 -26.30
C SER A 146 -16.80 -19.28 -26.68
N LEU A 147 -16.58 -19.00 -27.97
CA LEU A 147 -16.32 -17.66 -28.48
C LEU A 147 -17.58 -16.79 -28.41
N GLU A 148 -18.73 -17.34 -28.76
CA GLU A 148 -20.03 -16.65 -28.65
C GLU A 148 -20.34 -16.32 -27.19
N GLY A 149 -20.13 -17.27 -26.26
CA GLY A 149 -20.28 -17.04 -24.83
C GLY A 149 -19.33 -15.97 -24.28
N ALA A 150 -18.05 -15.99 -24.69
CA ALA A 150 -17.07 -14.98 -24.29
C ALA A 150 -17.41 -13.59 -24.84
N HIS A 151 -17.86 -13.50 -26.09
CA HIS A 151 -18.28 -12.25 -26.71
C HIS A 151 -19.53 -11.69 -26.03
N GLU A 152 -20.52 -12.53 -25.73
CA GLU A 152 -21.74 -12.11 -25.06
C GLU A 152 -21.47 -11.66 -23.62
N ALA A 153 -20.58 -12.35 -22.90
CA ALA A 153 -20.11 -11.91 -21.59
C ALA A 153 -19.40 -10.54 -21.67
N ALA A 154 -18.51 -10.34 -22.65
CA ALA A 154 -17.84 -9.06 -22.85
C ALA A 154 -18.84 -7.92 -23.16
N LEU A 155 -19.86 -8.18 -23.98
CA LEU A 155 -20.92 -7.21 -24.25
C LEU A 155 -21.76 -6.90 -23.01
N GLN A 156 -22.05 -7.89 -22.16
CA GLN A 156 -22.77 -7.66 -20.91
C GLN A 156 -21.97 -6.78 -19.95
N VAL A 157 -20.66 -7.05 -19.80
CA VAL A 157 -19.75 -6.22 -18.99
C VAL A 157 -19.71 -4.79 -19.52
N LEU A 158 -19.57 -4.61 -20.84
CA LEU A 158 -19.53 -3.28 -21.46
C LEU A 158 -20.86 -2.51 -21.29
N ARG A 159 -22.00 -3.20 -21.39
CA ARG A 159 -23.31 -2.58 -21.14
C ARG A 159 -23.47 -2.18 -19.67
N ALA A 160 -23.04 -3.04 -18.75
CA ALA A 160 -23.09 -2.75 -17.32
C ALA A 160 -22.20 -1.55 -16.96
N SER A 161 -20.98 -1.48 -17.51
CA SER A 161 -20.10 -0.33 -17.28
C SER A 161 -20.68 0.96 -17.86
N TYR A 162 -21.26 0.89 -19.07
CA TYR A 162 -21.92 2.04 -19.69
C TYR A 162 -23.09 2.57 -18.86
N GLU A 163 -23.99 1.69 -18.41
CA GLU A 163 -25.11 2.13 -17.57
C GLU A 163 -24.63 2.66 -16.22
N GLN A 164 -23.60 2.04 -15.61
CA GLN A 164 -23.01 2.56 -14.37
C GLN A 164 -22.40 3.96 -14.55
N GLU A 165 -21.63 4.18 -15.62
CA GLU A 165 -21.05 5.50 -15.92
C GLU A 165 -22.12 6.55 -16.20
N LYS A 166 -23.16 6.17 -16.92
CA LYS A 166 -24.32 7.03 -17.19
C LYS A 166 -25.06 7.40 -15.91
N GLU A 167 -25.33 6.43 -15.03
CA GLU A 167 -25.94 6.65 -13.72
C GLU A 167 -25.07 7.58 -12.87
N ALA A 168 -23.76 7.30 -12.76
CA ALA A 168 -22.82 8.15 -12.02
C ALA A 168 -22.78 9.59 -12.55
N LEU A 169 -22.76 9.76 -13.88
CA LEU A 169 -22.78 11.07 -14.50
C LEU A 169 -24.09 11.80 -14.19
N THR A 170 -25.25 11.13 -14.33
CA THR A 170 -26.55 11.73 -14.01
C THR A 170 -26.66 12.12 -12.54
N HIS A 171 -26.14 11.31 -11.62
CA HIS A 171 -26.09 11.61 -10.21
C HIS A 171 -25.24 12.85 -9.94
N SER A 172 -24.00 12.89 -10.44
CA SER A 172 -23.11 14.05 -10.27
C SER A 172 -23.68 15.34 -10.86
N PHE A 173 -24.40 15.24 -11.98
CA PHE A 173 -25.06 16.40 -12.59
C PHE A 173 -26.18 16.92 -11.70
N GLN A 174 -26.98 16.01 -11.14
CA GLN A 174 -28.08 16.37 -10.26
C GLN A 174 -27.57 16.94 -8.93
N GLU A 175 -26.53 16.35 -8.32
CA GLU A 175 -25.86 16.89 -7.13
C GLU A 175 -25.30 18.29 -7.39
N ASN A 176 -24.60 18.50 -8.50
CA ASN A 176 -24.07 19.82 -8.86
C ASN A 176 -25.19 20.84 -9.09
N LYS A 177 -26.29 20.42 -9.71
CA LYS A 177 -27.47 21.27 -9.90
C LYS A 177 -28.09 21.65 -8.57
N ASP A 178 -28.24 20.70 -7.64
CA ASP A 178 -28.83 20.94 -6.33
C ASP A 178 -27.93 21.83 -5.48
N ALA A 179 -26.61 21.60 -5.49
CA ALA A 179 -25.63 22.49 -4.86
C ALA A 179 -25.69 23.92 -5.42
N LEU A 180 -25.81 24.08 -6.74
CA LEU A 180 -26.00 25.40 -7.35
C LEU A 180 -27.32 26.04 -6.92
N GLN A 181 -28.41 25.27 -6.85
CA GLN A 181 -29.69 25.77 -6.37
C GLN A 181 -29.64 26.22 -4.91
N GLU A 182 -28.96 25.48 -4.04
CA GLU A 182 -28.72 25.88 -2.65
C GLU A 182 -27.92 27.18 -2.56
N THR A 183 -26.87 27.34 -3.38
CA THR A 183 -26.10 28.60 -3.41
C THR A 183 -26.94 29.78 -3.87
N ILE A 184 -27.79 29.58 -4.89
CA ILE A 184 -28.72 30.61 -5.38
C ILE A 184 -29.73 30.97 -4.29
N ALA A 185 -30.32 29.99 -3.61
CA ALA A 185 -31.26 30.23 -2.51
C ALA A 185 -30.58 30.96 -1.34
N GLY A 186 -29.35 30.57 -0.98
CA GLY A 186 -28.53 31.24 0.01
C GLY A 186 -28.27 32.71 -0.33
N LEU A 187 -27.81 33.00 -1.55
CA LEU A 187 -27.59 34.37 -2.02
C LEU A 187 -28.87 35.18 -2.10
N THR A 188 -29.97 34.57 -2.54
CA THR A 188 -31.29 35.22 -2.60
C THR A 188 -31.76 35.61 -1.19
N SER A 189 -31.63 34.72 -0.21
CA SER A 189 -31.99 35.01 1.18
C SER A 189 -31.13 36.12 1.80
N GLN A 190 -29.83 36.17 1.47
CA GLN A 190 -28.94 37.24 1.91
C GLN A 190 -29.33 38.58 1.30
N LEU A 191 -29.68 38.59 0.01
CA LEU A 191 -30.14 39.77 -0.70
C LEU A 191 -31.47 40.28 -0.13
N GLU A 192 -32.44 39.40 0.13
CA GLU A 192 -33.70 39.74 0.78
C GLU A 192 -33.49 40.30 2.19
N ALA A 193 -32.61 39.67 2.99
CA ALA A 193 -32.28 40.16 4.32
C ALA A 193 -31.62 41.55 4.29
N PHE A 194 -30.75 41.81 3.30
CA PHE A 194 -30.13 43.11 3.10
C PHE A 194 -31.16 44.16 2.66
N GLN A 195 -32.03 43.83 1.71
CA GLN A 195 -33.13 44.70 1.29
C GLN A 195 -34.07 45.03 2.44
N ALA A 196 -34.44 44.05 3.26
CA ALA A 196 -35.27 44.26 4.44
C ALA A 196 -34.59 45.15 5.50
N LYS A 197 -33.26 45.09 5.63
CA LYS A 197 -32.52 46.04 6.48
C LYS A 197 -32.53 47.45 5.90
N MET A 198 -32.32 47.59 4.59
CA MET A 198 -32.38 48.87 3.90
C MET A 198 -33.75 49.52 4.05
N GLN A 199 -34.83 48.77 3.80
CA GLN A 199 -36.21 49.22 4.00
C GLN A 199 -36.45 49.63 5.46
N ARG A 200 -36.03 48.83 6.45
CA ARG A 200 -36.17 49.20 7.86
C ARG A 200 -35.44 50.50 8.22
N VAL A 201 -34.28 50.77 7.61
CA VAL A 201 -33.56 52.04 7.81
C VAL A 201 -34.35 53.20 7.19
N GLU A 202 -34.84 53.03 5.96
CA GLU A 202 -35.64 54.04 5.25
C GLU A 202 -36.99 54.34 5.94
N GLU A 203 -37.62 53.32 6.49
CA GLU A 203 -38.90 53.38 7.20
C GLU A 203 -38.77 53.69 8.69
N SER A 204 -37.54 53.65 9.23
CA SER A 204 -37.31 54.00 10.63
C SER A 204 -37.87 55.39 10.94
N SER A 205 -38.33 55.58 12.17
CA SER A 205 -38.86 56.87 12.63
C SER A 205 -37.88 58.00 12.33
N LEU A 206 -36.57 57.76 12.46
CA LEU A 206 -35.53 58.72 12.09
C LEU A 206 -35.55 59.11 10.62
N GLY A 207 -35.73 58.16 9.69
CA GLY A 207 -35.83 58.45 8.25
C GLY A 207 -37.10 59.21 7.88
N GLN A 208 -38.24 58.86 8.48
CA GLN A 208 -39.50 59.57 8.29
C GLN A 208 -39.51 60.95 8.94
N ASP A 209 -38.98 61.07 10.16
CA ASP A 209 -38.89 62.31 10.92
C ASP A 209 -37.89 63.26 10.26
N TYR A 210 -36.79 62.75 9.71
CA TYR A 210 -35.86 63.53 8.89
C TYR A 210 -36.54 64.07 7.62
N LYS A 211 -37.31 63.24 6.90
CA LYS A 211 -38.09 63.69 5.73
C LYS A 211 -39.12 64.75 6.11
N LYS A 212 -39.87 64.56 7.21
CA LYS A 212 -40.84 65.54 7.73
C LYS A 212 -40.16 66.83 8.17
N HIS A 213 -39.06 66.75 8.89
CA HIS A 213 -38.28 67.91 9.33
C HIS A 213 -37.74 68.72 8.14
N ILE A 214 -37.28 68.07 7.08
CA ILE A 214 -36.87 68.76 5.83
C ILE A 214 -38.06 69.49 5.20
N LEU A 215 -39.25 68.89 5.20
CA LEU A 215 -40.45 69.51 4.64
C LEU A 215 -40.96 70.68 5.49
N GLU A 216 -40.81 70.60 6.82
CA GLU A 216 -41.36 71.56 7.79
C GLU A 216 -40.41 72.73 8.07
N TYR A 217 -39.10 72.48 8.11
CA TYR A 217 -38.08 73.47 8.46
C TYR A 217 -37.09 73.78 7.32
N GLY A 218 -37.25 73.12 6.16
CA GLY A 218 -36.31 73.20 5.04
C GLY A 218 -35.12 72.25 5.20
N ARG A 219 -34.29 72.15 4.14
CA ARG A 219 -33.04 71.37 4.23
C ARG A 219 -32.16 71.92 5.36
N PRO A 220 -31.47 71.05 6.13
CA PRO A 220 -30.47 71.48 7.09
C PRO A 220 -29.51 72.48 6.43
N GLY A 221 -29.24 73.61 7.10
CA GLY A 221 -28.35 74.64 6.57
C GLY A 221 -26.91 74.13 6.36
N PRO A 222 -26.06 74.90 5.67
CA PRO A 222 -24.72 74.47 5.23
C PRO A 222 -23.80 74.01 6.38
N PHE A 223 -24.06 74.46 7.61
CA PHE A 223 -23.37 73.98 8.82
C PHE A 223 -23.50 72.46 9.02
N TRP A 224 -24.70 71.89 8.83
CA TRP A 224 -24.93 70.46 9.05
C TRP A 224 -24.37 69.60 7.92
N GLU A 225 -24.37 70.10 6.69
CA GLU A 225 -23.71 69.45 5.57
C GLU A 225 -22.20 69.36 5.84
N GLN A 226 -21.59 70.44 6.32
CA GLN A 226 -20.18 70.47 6.70
C GLN A 226 -19.86 69.54 7.89
N GLU A 227 -20.73 69.48 8.90
CA GLU A 227 -20.56 68.56 10.03
C GLU A 227 -20.69 67.08 9.59
N LEU A 228 -21.64 66.78 8.70
CA LEU A 228 -21.79 65.44 8.11
C LEU A 228 -20.57 65.04 7.29
N GLU A 229 -20.00 65.95 6.51
CA GLU A 229 -18.74 65.73 5.78
C GLU A 229 -17.57 65.50 6.74
N SER A 230 -17.48 66.26 7.83
CA SER A 230 -16.45 66.05 8.87
C SER A 230 -16.57 64.68 9.53
N LEU A 231 -17.78 64.28 9.91
CA LEU A 231 -18.05 62.98 10.52
C LEU A 231 -17.78 61.83 9.55
N HIS A 232 -18.12 62.00 8.26
CA HIS A 232 -17.81 61.04 7.22
C HIS A 232 -16.31 60.78 7.15
N PHE A 233 -15.49 61.84 7.12
CA PHE A 233 -14.03 61.72 7.11
C PHE A 233 -13.51 60.97 8.36
N VAL A 234 -14.02 61.27 9.55
CA VAL A 234 -13.63 60.57 10.78
C VAL A 234 -14.00 59.09 10.72
N ILE A 235 -15.18 58.75 10.17
CA ILE A 235 -15.61 57.36 9.97
C ILE A 235 -14.68 56.64 8.99
N GLU A 236 -14.32 57.27 7.88
CA GLU A 236 -13.37 56.71 6.91
C GLU A 236 -12.01 56.43 7.55
N MET A 237 -11.47 57.38 8.33
CA MET A 237 -10.22 57.16 9.05
C MET A 237 -10.32 56.00 10.06
N LYS A 238 -11.43 55.92 10.82
CA LYS A 238 -11.64 54.82 11.77
C LYS A 238 -11.78 53.47 11.06
N ASN A 239 -12.47 53.43 9.94
CA ASN A 239 -12.63 52.22 9.14
C ASN A 239 -11.28 51.76 8.58
N GLU A 240 -10.44 52.67 8.10
CA GLU A 240 -9.10 52.31 7.65
C GLU A 240 -8.24 51.77 8.79
N ARG A 241 -8.34 52.38 9.98
CA ARG A 241 -7.67 51.86 11.18
C ARG A 241 -8.16 50.46 11.55
N ILE A 242 -9.45 50.17 11.43
CA ILE A 242 -10.01 48.82 11.67
C ILE A 242 -9.41 47.84 10.66
N ARG A 243 -9.37 48.17 9.36
CA ARG A 243 -8.75 47.31 8.33
C ARG A 243 -7.27 47.03 8.60
N GLU A 244 -6.52 48.01 9.09
CA GLU A 244 -5.12 47.79 9.50
C GLU A 244 -5.01 46.81 10.65
N LEU A 245 -5.88 46.92 11.66
CA LEU A 245 -5.92 46.00 12.79
C LEU A 245 -6.32 44.58 12.35
N ASP A 246 -7.29 44.45 11.44
CA ASP A 246 -7.70 43.17 10.87
C ASP A 246 -6.54 42.48 10.14
N LYS A 247 -5.77 43.23 9.32
CA LYS A 247 -4.55 42.71 8.66
C LYS A 247 -3.53 42.19 9.68
N ARG A 248 -3.30 42.94 10.77
CA ARG A 248 -2.38 42.52 11.84
C ARG A 248 -2.90 41.30 12.59
N LEU A 249 -4.21 41.22 12.81
CA LEU A 249 -4.84 40.09 13.49
C LEU A 249 -4.67 38.80 12.67
N VAL A 250 -4.84 38.86 11.35
CA VAL A 250 -4.57 37.72 10.46
C VAL A 250 -3.10 37.28 10.54
N LEU A 251 -2.15 38.22 10.46
CA LEU A 251 -0.72 37.90 10.58
C LEU A 251 -0.36 37.28 11.94
N MET A 252 -0.97 37.77 13.02
CA MET A 252 -0.81 37.17 14.34
C MET A 252 -1.41 35.75 14.40
N GLY A 253 -2.52 35.51 13.71
CA GLY A 253 -3.10 34.18 13.54
C GLY A 253 -2.13 33.21 12.85
N THR A 254 -1.54 33.61 11.72
CA THR A 254 -0.59 32.76 10.99
C THR A 254 0.67 32.47 11.81
N LEU A 255 1.22 33.48 12.48
CA LEU A 255 2.39 33.29 13.36
C LEU A 255 2.09 32.35 14.53
N ARG A 256 0.87 32.38 15.06
CA ARG A 256 0.44 31.45 16.11
C ARG A 256 0.37 30.01 15.60
N GLU A 257 -0.15 29.79 14.40
CA GLU A 257 -0.18 28.47 13.76
C GLU A 257 1.24 27.93 13.51
N GLU A 258 2.15 28.77 13.01
CA GLU A 258 3.56 28.40 12.82
C GLU A 258 4.23 28.06 14.16
N ASN A 259 3.93 28.81 15.22
CA ASN A 259 4.47 28.55 16.56
C ASN A 259 4.00 27.19 17.09
N LEU A 260 2.70 26.89 17.00
CA LEU A 260 2.15 25.58 17.37
C LEU A 260 2.83 24.43 16.59
N ALA A 261 3.04 24.60 15.28
CA ALA A 261 3.73 23.60 14.47
C ALA A 261 5.21 23.41 14.87
N LEU A 262 5.87 24.46 15.35
CA LEU A 262 7.22 24.37 15.89
C LEU A 262 7.23 23.71 17.27
N GLU A 263 6.26 23.99 18.13
CA GLU A 263 6.08 23.31 19.42
C GLU A 263 5.91 21.80 19.20
N ASP A 264 5.05 21.39 18.27
CA ASP A 264 4.86 19.98 17.90
C ASP A 264 6.19 19.34 17.46
N LYS A 265 6.95 19.99 16.56
CA LYS A 265 8.28 19.50 16.13
C LYS A 265 9.28 19.39 17.28
N VAL A 266 9.25 20.32 18.23
CA VAL A 266 10.11 20.24 19.41
C VAL A 266 9.74 19.02 20.24
N THR A 267 8.45 18.76 20.46
CA THR A 267 8.02 17.57 21.21
C THR A 267 8.38 16.26 20.50
N THR A 268 8.25 16.18 19.18
CA THR A 268 8.65 14.97 18.43
C THR A 268 10.15 14.74 18.49
N LEU A 269 10.96 15.79 18.32
CA LEU A 269 12.41 15.68 18.44
C LEU A 269 12.86 15.31 19.86
N GLN A 270 12.15 15.78 20.89
CA GLN A 270 12.39 15.38 22.27
C GLN A 270 12.12 13.88 22.46
N GLN A 271 10.99 13.38 21.96
CA GLN A 271 10.66 11.95 22.02
C GLN A 271 11.70 11.09 21.29
N GLU A 272 12.11 11.48 20.09
CA GLU A 272 13.16 10.76 19.34
C GLU A 272 14.49 10.75 20.08
N ASN A 273 14.85 11.84 20.75
CA ASN A 273 16.07 11.91 21.55
C ASN A 273 16.02 10.96 22.75
N GLU A 274 14.89 10.95 23.48
CA GLU A 274 14.66 10.02 24.60
C GLU A 274 14.73 8.57 24.15
N ASP A 275 14.13 8.23 23.00
CA ASP A 275 14.19 6.90 22.41
C ASP A 275 15.62 6.49 22.05
N LEU A 276 16.38 7.39 21.42
CA LEU A 276 17.80 7.14 21.09
C LEU A 276 18.64 6.98 22.35
N GLN A 277 18.38 7.77 23.39
CA GLN A 277 19.06 7.67 24.67
C GLN A 277 18.75 6.32 25.34
N ALA A 278 17.49 5.87 25.33
CA ALA A 278 17.10 4.57 25.85
C ALA A 278 17.78 3.41 25.07
N ARG A 279 17.83 3.50 23.74
CA ARG A 279 18.58 2.54 22.89
C ARG A 279 20.07 2.52 23.24
N GLY A 280 20.68 3.68 23.42
CA GLY A 280 22.09 3.80 23.84
C GLY A 280 22.34 3.18 25.21
N GLN A 281 21.46 3.41 26.19
CA GLN A 281 21.55 2.80 27.52
C GLN A 281 21.45 1.27 27.45
N ASN A 282 20.53 0.74 26.64
CA ASN A 282 20.38 -0.70 26.42
C ASN A 282 21.64 -1.31 25.79
N GLN A 283 22.20 -0.70 24.75
CA GLN A 283 23.45 -1.15 24.13
C GLN A 283 24.61 -1.12 25.12
N ALA A 284 24.72 -0.07 25.94
CA ALA A 284 25.74 0.03 26.97
C ALA A 284 25.57 -1.06 28.04
N ALA A 285 24.34 -1.37 28.46
CA ALA A 285 24.06 -2.46 29.40
C ALA A 285 24.45 -3.82 28.81
N LEU A 286 24.08 -4.09 27.55
CA LEU A 286 24.43 -5.32 26.84
C LEU A 286 25.95 -5.47 26.68
N SER A 287 26.66 -4.38 26.36
CA SER A 287 28.12 -4.36 26.30
C SER A 287 28.78 -4.67 27.64
N ARG A 288 28.24 -4.15 28.75
CA ARG A 288 28.71 -4.50 30.11
C ARG A 288 28.49 -5.98 30.41
N GLN A 289 27.29 -6.52 30.13
CA GLN A 289 26.98 -7.94 30.32
C GLN A 289 27.92 -8.86 29.54
N LEU A 290 28.14 -8.58 28.25
CA LEU A 290 29.09 -9.36 27.44
C LEU A 290 30.51 -9.29 27.99
N SER A 291 30.92 -8.14 28.54
CA SER A 291 32.24 -7.99 29.16
C SER A 291 32.36 -8.80 30.44
N GLU A 292 31.31 -8.85 31.25
CA GLU A 292 31.22 -9.68 32.46
C GLU A 292 31.25 -11.18 32.11
N ASP A 293 30.47 -11.62 31.12
CA ASP A 293 30.48 -13.01 30.62
C ASP A 293 31.86 -13.42 30.07
N LEU A 294 32.53 -12.52 29.34
CA LEU A 294 33.90 -12.74 28.86
C LEU A 294 34.91 -12.86 30.01
N LEU A 295 34.73 -12.11 31.09
CA LEU A 295 35.57 -12.24 32.29
C LEU A 295 35.33 -13.60 32.96
N LEU A 296 34.07 -13.96 33.21
CA LEU A 296 33.68 -15.20 33.86
C LEU A 296 34.16 -16.45 33.08
N THR A 297 34.03 -16.42 31.75
CA THR A 297 34.52 -17.52 30.89
C THR A 297 36.04 -17.66 30.90
N ARG A 298 36.78 -16.54 30.95
CA ARG A 298 38.24 -16.57 31.12
C ARG A 298 38.64 -17.16 32.47
N GLU A 299 38.00 -16.74 33.56
CA GLU A 299 38.28 -17.29 34.89
C GLU A 299 37.99 -18.81 34.96
N ALA A 300 36.91 -19.27 34.33
CA ALA A 300 36.60 -20.70 34.24
C ALA A 300 37.67 -21.47 33.45
N LEU A 301 38.11 -20.93 32.32
CA LEU A 301 39.18 -21.51 31.49
C LEU A 301 40.50 -21.60 32.28
N GLU A 302 40.86 -20.55 33.03
CA GLU A 302 42.06 -20.55 33.87
C GLU A 302 42.01 -21.64 34.95
N LYS A 303 40.85 -21.81 35.60
CA LYS A 303 40.63 -22.89 36.59
C LYS A 303 40.75 -24.27 35.94
N GLU A 304 40.17 -24.47 34.76
CA GLU A 304 40.29 -25.73 34.02
C GLU A 304 41.76 -26.01 33.64
N ALA A 305 42.49 -25.00 33.17
CA ALA A 305 43.92 -25.12 32.83
C ALA A 305 44.79 -25.42 34.07
N GLN A 306 44.44 -24.91 35.25
CA GLN A 306 45.08 -25.27 36.51
C GLN A 306 44.82 -26.74 36.87
N GLN A 307 43.56 -27.19 36.81
CA GLN A 307 43.19 -28.60 37.07
C GLN A 307 43.86 -29.55 36.08
N ARG A 308 43.92 -29.21 34.79
CA ARG A 308 44.63 -29.99 33.78
C ARG A 308 46.12 -30.14 34.11
N ARG A 309 46.77 -29.07 34.57
CA ARG A 309 48.18 -29.12 35.00
C ARG A 309 48.36 -30.03 36.23
N GLN A 310 47.46 -29.96 37.21
CA GLN A 310 47.48 -30.83 38.39
C GLN A 310 47.33 -32.30 37.99
N LEU A 311 46.31 -32.64 37.20
CA LEU A 311 46.09 -34.00 36.70
C LEU A 311 47.27 -34.50 35.86
N GLN A 312 47.93 -33.62 35.10
CA GLN A 312 49.12 -33.99 34.34
C GLN A 312 50.31 -34.28 35.26
N GLN A 313 50.53 -33.50 36.32
CA GLN A 313 51.54 -33.79 37.33
C GLN A 313 51.25 -35.12 38.04
N GLU A 314 50.01 -35.36 38.46
CA GLU A 314 49.59 -36.63 39.05
C GLU A 314 49.82 -37.81 38.08
N LYS A 315 49.47 -37.63 36.79
CA LYS A 315 49.75 -38.62 35.75
C LYS A 315 51.25 -38.91 35.63
N GLU A 316 52.09 -37.89 35.59
CA GLU A 316 53.55 -38.04 35.51
C GLU A 316 54.08 -38.75 36.77
N GLU A 317 53.65 -38.37 37.97
CA GLU A 317 53.99 -39.05 39.23
C GLU A 317 53.58 -40.53 39.21
N LEU A 318 52.37 -40.84 38.75
CA LEU A 318 51.89 -42.21 38.61
C LEU A 318 52.72 -43.00 37.59
N LEU A 319 53.09 -42.40 36.47
CA LEU A 319 54.00 -43.00 35.48
C LEU A 319 55.38 -43.29 36.09
N TYR A 320 55.94 -42.35 36.85
CA TYR A 320 57.19 -42.58 37.58
C TYR A 320 57.07 -43.72 38.60
N ARG A 321 55.95 -43.85 39.31
CA ARG A 321 55.71 -44.99 40.22
C ARG A 321 55.63 -46.33 39.49
N VAL A 322 54.92 -46.39 38.37
CA VAL A 322 54.77 -47.62 37.56
C VAL A 322 56.11 -48.03 36.94
N LEU A 323 56.84 -47.07 36.36
CA LEU A 323 58.16 -47.32 35.76
C LEU A 323 59.22 -47.61 36.84
N GLY A 324 59.18 -46.94 38.00
CA GLY A 324 60.04 -47.23 39.14
C GLY A 324 59.77 -48.57 39.82
N ALA A 325 58.53 -49.07 39.78
CA ALA A 325 58.19 -50.43 40.21
C ALA A 325 58.79 -51.51 39.29
N SER A 326 59.19 -51.16 38.06
CA SER A 326 59.93 -52.05 37.17
C SER A 326 61.46 -52.04 37.37
N THR A 327 61.98 -51.24 38.31
CA THR A 327 63.40 -51.17 38.68
C THR A 327 63.64 -51.23 40.20
N SER A 328 62.99 -52.16 40.92
CA SER A 328 63.70 -52.96 41.94
C SER A 328 62.93 -54.21 42.36
N PRO A 329 63.60 -55.38 42.44
CA PRO A 329 62.98 -56.66 42.72
C PRO A 329 62.93 -56.92 44.23
N ALA A 330 61.85 -57.53 44.72
CA ALA A 330 61.89 -58.48 45.82
C ALA A 330 60.47 -59.00 46.10
N PHE A 331 60.22 -60.23 45.70
CA PHE A 331 59.26 -61.06 46.42
C PHE A 331 59.70 -61.16 47.89
N PRO A 332 58.73 -61.30 48.81
CA PRO A 332 58.63 -62.60 49.45
C PRO A 332 57.21 -63.16 49.43
N LEU A 333 57.13 -64.45 49.16
CA LEU A 333 55.94 -65.28 49.32
C LEU A 333 55.69 -65.54 50.81
N ALA A 334 54.47 -65.26 51.28
CA ALA A 334 53.71 -65.95 52.34
C ALA A 334 52.53 -65.02 52.71
N SER A 335 51.30 -65.44 52.95
CA SER A 335 50.70 -66.77 53.12
C SER A 335 49.18 -66.59 53.00
N VAL A 336 48.51 -67.59 52.43
CA VAL A 336 47.05 -67.70 52.35
C VAL A 336 46.43 -67.79 53.75
N THR A 337 45.40 -66.98 54.01
CA THR A 337 44.24 -67.39 54.82
C THR A 337 42.96 -66.81 54.21
N PRO A 338 41.90 -67.63 54.01
CA PRO A 338 40.64 -67.20 53.42
C PRO A 338 39.75 -66.58 54.51
N THR A 339 39.01 -65.51 54.20
CA THR A 339 37.90 -65.07 55.04
C THR A 339 36.80 -64.46 54.19
N GLU A 340 35.59 -64.83 54.59
CA GLU A 340 34.33 -64.88 53.88
C GLU A 340 33.74 -63.53 53.45
N VAL A 341 33.07 -63.58 52.30
CA VAL A 341 31.72 -63.06 51.99
C VAL A 341 31.21 -61.85 52.78
N SER A 342 30.88 -60.77 52.06
CA SER A 342 29.59 -60.08 52.24
C SER A 342 29.18 -59.33 50.97
N PHE A 343 28.11 -59.83 50.37
CA PHE A 343 27.26 -59.12 49.42
C PHE A 343 26.62 -57.93 50.13
N LEU A 344 26.40 -56.82 49.41
CA LEU A 344 25.10 -56.14 49.42
C LEU A 344 24.99 -55.22 48.20
N THR A 345 24.14 -55.67 47.29
CA THR A 345 23.43 -54.87 46.30
C THR A 345 22.30 -54.14 47.04
N THR A 346 22.18 -52.83 46.88
CA THR A 346 20.96 -52.08 46.50
C THR A 346 21.35 -50.64 46.29
#